data_AF-R9KM62-F1
#
_entry.id   AF-R9KM62-F1
#
_cell.length_a   1.000
_cell.length_b   1.000
_cell.length_c   1.000
_cell.angle_alpha   90.00
_cell.angle_beta   90.00
_cell.angle_gamma   90.00
#
_symmetry.space_group_name_H-M   'P 1'
#
loop_
_entity.id
_entity.type
_entity.pdbx_description
1 polymer ?
#
loop_
_entity_poly.entity_id
_entity_poly.type
_entity_poly.pdbx_seq_one_letter_code
_entity_poly.pdbx_strand_id
1 'polypeptide(L)'
;MNIDKEEYIKSLEERIEKLEKLFEHLCIDQCKEITLTRCSLGDIKLGDNCNITMNSCPVGDVISDIEDAESRADDLESRIEDILADIDEAGTRLGTLENDSEC
;
A
#
# COMPACT_ATOMS: atom_id res chain seq x y z
N MET A 1 45.25 30.15 -10.30
CA MET A 1 44.48 30.45 -9.09
C MET A 1 45.12 29.71 -7.94
N ASN A 2 45.81 30.41 -7.05
CA ASN A 2 46.29 29.83 -5.81
C ASN A 2 45.09 29.90 -4.86
N ILE A 3 44.30 28.83 -4.79
CA ILE A 3 43.19 28.79 -3.81
C ILE A 3 43.86 28.89 -2.45
N ASP A 4 43.48 29.90 -1.67
CA ASP A 4 43.93 30.01 -0.29
C ASP A 4 43.52 28.73 0.43
N LYS A 5 44.51 28.00 0.94
CA LYS A 5 44.29 26.70 1.59
C LYS A 5 43.30 26.84 2.74
N GLU A 6 43.32 27.99 3.40
CA GLU A 6 42.43 28.31 4.51
C GLU A 6 40.98 28.46 4.04
N GLU A 7 40.76 29.15 2.91
CA GLU A 7 39.44 29.29 2.28
C GLU A 7 38.90 27.94 1.77
N TYR A 8 39.78 27.10 1.22
CA TYR A 8 39.41 25.74 0.77
C TYR A 8 38.99 24.83 1.93
N ILE A 9 39.75 24.86 3.04
CA ILE A 9 39.42 24.09 4.25
C ILE A 9 38.04 24.51 4.77
N LYS A 10 37.80 25.83 4.87
CA LYS A 10 36.53 26.37 5.33
C LYS A 10 35.34 25.93 4.45
N SER A 11 35.53 25.93 3.13
CA SER A 11 34.53 25.42 2.18
C SER A 11 34.25 23.93 2.35
N LEU A 12 35.26 23.12 2.67
CA LEU A 12 35.07 21.69 2.93
C LEU A 12 34.31 21.45 4.24
N GLU A 13 34.63 22.19 5.30
CA GLU A 13 33.92 22.11 6.59
C GLU A 13 32.43 22.43 6.43
N GLU A 14 32.08 23.50 5.71
CA GLU A 14 30.67 23.83 5.42
C GLU A 14 29.95 22.73 4.62
N ARG A 15 30.66 22.06 3.71
CA ARG A 15 30.08 20.94 2.93
C ARG A 15 29.87 19.72 3.81
N ILE A 16 30.81 19.42 4.71
CA ILE A 16 30.68 18.31 5.66
C ILE A 16 29.50 18.55 6.59
N GLU A 17 29.37 19.75 7.17
CA GLU A 17 28.25 20.08 8.07
C GLU A 17 26.89 19.93 7.36
N LYS A 18 26.80 20.33 6.09
CA LYS A 18 25.58 20.12 5.28
C LYS A 18 25.27 18.64 5.07
N LEU A 19 26.28 17.82 4.84
CA LEU A 19 26.12 16.37 4.66
C LEU A 19 25.71 15.70 5.99
N GLU A 20 26.32 16.09 7.10
CA GLU A 20 25.96 15.58 8.43
C GLU A 20 24.49 15.85 8.76
N LYS A 21 23.98 17.06 8.47
CA LYS A 21 22.56 17.39 8.62
C LYS A 21 21.65 16.61 7.67
N LEU A 22 22.09 16.39 6.42
CA LEU A 22 21.33 15.59 5.44
C LEU A 22 21.21 14.11 5.86
N PHE A 23 22.23 13.57 6.52
CA PHE A 23 22.29 12.18 6.95
C PHE A 23 21.93 11.96 8.42
N GLU A 24 21.52 12.99 9.15
CA GLU A 24 21.16 12.91 10.58
C GLU A 24 20.03 11.90 10.85
N HIS A 25 19.17 11.67 9.86
CA HIS A 25 18.06 10.70 9.93
C HIS A 25 18.32 9.42 9.13
N LEU A 26 19.52 9.26 8.57
CA LEU A 26 19.96 8.06 7.87
C LEU A 26 20.78 7.19 8.84
N CYS A 27 20.18 6.11 9.34
CA CYS A 27 20.93 5.11 10.10
C CYS A 27 21.32 3.95 9.17
N ILE A 28 22.62 3.66 9.09
CA ILE A 28 23.16 2.44 8.48
C ILE A 28 23.70 1.59 9.62
N ASP A 29 23.01 0.51 9.93
CA ASP A 29 23.42 -0.38 11.01
C ASP A 29 24.49 -1.39 10.56
N GLN A 30 24.94 -2.22 11.52
CA GLN A 30 25.96 -3.25 11.27
C GLN A 30 25.48 -4.35 10.30
N CYS A 31 24.16 -4.43 10.07
CA CYS A 31 23.52 -5.36 9.16
C CYS A 31 23.40 -4.81 7.72
N LYS A 32 23.87 -3.58 7.47
CA LYS A 32 23.70 -2.83 6.21
C LYS A 32 22.24 -2.51 5.90
N GLU A 33 21.38 -2.47 6.92
CA GLU A 33 20.02 -2.01 6.76
C GLU A 33 20.00 -0.49 6.78
N ILE A 34 19.31 0.10 5.81
CA ILE A 34 19.09 1.54 5.72
C ILE A 34 17.70 1.82 6.30
N THR A 35 17.66 2.49 7.46
CA THR A 35 16.39 2.95 8.05
C THR A 35 16.20 4.43 7.78
N LEU A 36 15.07 4.78 7.12
CA LEU A 36 14.67 6.15 6.83
C LEU A 36 13.48 6.52 7.73
N THR A 37 13.70 7.33 8.76
CA THR A 37 12.64 7.74 9.69
C THR A 37 12.13 9.13 9.37
N ARG A 38 10.80 9.31 9.29
CA ARG A 38 10.14 10.60 9.06
C ARG A 38 10.57 11.30 7.76
N CYS A 39 10.86 10.52 6.71
CA CYS A 39 11.24 11.02 5.39
C CYS A 39 10.17 10.67 4.35
N SER A 40 9.96 11.55 3.37
CA SER A 40 9.23 11.23 2.14
C SER A 40 10.13 10.44 1.20
N LEU A 41 9.65 9.32 0.68
CA LEU A 41 10.35 8.55 -0.35
C LEU A 41 9.73 8.89 -1.70
N GLY A 42 10.55 9.37 -2.64
CA GLY A 42 10.15 9.62 -4.02
C GLY A 42 10.40 8.37 -4.87
N ASP A 43 11.49 8.39 -5.63
CA ASP A 43 11.89 7.27 -6.48
C ASP A 43 12.80 6.28 -5.73
N ILE A 44 12.30 5.07 -5.47
CA ILE A 44 13.11 3.96 -4.96
C ILE A 44 13.36 2.96 -6.10
N LYS A 45 14.63 2.77 -6.47
CA LYS A 45 15.04 1.67 -7.36
C LYS A 45 15.59 0.52 -6.53
N LEU A 46 15.00 -0.65 -6.72
CA LEU A 46 15.48 -1.90 -6.17
C LEU A 46 16.21 -2.71 -7.26
N GLY A 47 17.25 -3.44 -6.85
CA GLY A 47 17.87 -4.46 -7.71
C GLY A 47 17.09 -5.78 -7.67
N ASP A 48 17.63 -6.79 -8.35
CA ASP A 48 17.06 -8.14 -8.32
C ASP A 48 17.08 -8.70 -6.88
N ASN A 49 16.01 -9.44 -6.52
CA ASN A 49 15.84 -10.10 -5.22
C ASN A 49 15.79 -9.16 -4.00
N CYS A 50 15.41 -7.89 -4.18
CA CYS A 50 15.15 -6.97 -3.07
C CYS A 50 13.65 -6.95 -2.68
N ASN A 51 13.37 -6.86 -1.37
CA ASN A 51 12.01 -6.70 -0.84
C ASN A 51 11.86 -5.32 -0.20
N ILE A 52 10.70 -4.69 -0.38
CA ILE A 52 10.24 -3.55 0.42
C ILE A 52 9.10 -4.03 1.32
N THR A 53 9.20 -3.74 2.61
CA THR A 53 8.12 -3.96 3.57
C THR A 53 7.64 -2.62 4.09
N MET A 54 6.36 -2.30 3.86
CA MET A 54 5.72 -1.09 4.39
C MET A 54 4.77 -1.52 5.51
N ASN A 55 4.99 -0.99 6.72
CA ASN A 55 4.14 -1.28 7.88
C ASN A 55 3.41 -0.01 8.29
N SER A 56 2.07 -0.08 8.36
CA SER A 56 1.23 1.03 8.84
C SER A 56 1.43 2.36 8.10
N CYS A 57 1.72 2.31 6.79
CA CYS A 57 1.79 3.49 5.93
C CYS A 57 0.42 3.77 5.28
N PRO A 58 -0.04 5.03 5.20
CA PRO A 58 -1.17 5.38 4.35
C PRO A 58 -0.73 5.20 2.89
N VAL A 59 -1.22 4.14 2.25
CA VAL A 59 -0.82 3.78 0.88
C VAL A 59 -1.77 4.50 -0.08
N GLY A 60 -1.47 5.76 -0.40
CA GLY A 60 -2.39 6.63 -1.15
C GLY A 60 -2.80 6.14 -2.54
N ASP A 61 -2.02 5.26 -3.19
CA ASP A 61 -2.24 4.86 -4.60
C ASP A 61 -2.43 3.35 -4.82
N VAL A 62 -2.43 2.52 -3.77
CA VAL A 62 -2.81 1.08 -3.89
C VAL A 62 -4.32 0.89 -3.65
N ILE A 63 -5.02 1.99 -3.34
CA ILE A 63 -6.43 1.98 -2.96
C ILE A 63 -7.34 1.78 -4.18
N SER A 64 -6.94 2.16 -5.41
CA SER A 64 -7.84 2.04 -6.58
C SER A 64 -8.27 0.60 -6.88
N ASP A 65 -7.33 -0.35 -6.84
CA ASP A 65 -7.64 -1.76 -7.09
C ASP A 65 -8.47 -2.37 -5.94
N ILE A 66 -8.36 -1.79 -4.73
CA ILE A 66 -9.13 -2.19 -3.55
C ILE A 66 -10.53 -1.60 -3.59
N GLU A 67 -10.70 -0.32 -3.95
CA GLU A 67 -11.99 0.34 -4.16
C GLU A 67 -12.77 -0.34 -5.30
N ASP A 68 -12.10 -0.70 -6.40
CA ASP A 68 -12.70 -1.47 -7.49
C ASP A 68 -13.11 -2.88 -7.02
N ALA A 69 -12.34 -3.50 -6.12
CA ALA A 69 -12.69 -4.79 -5.54
C ALA A 69 -13.86 -4.71 -4.55
N GLU A 70 -13.94 -3.64 -3.74
CA GLU A 70 -15.06 -3.37 -2.84
C GLU A 70 -16.36 -3.14 -3.63
N SER A 71 -16.33 -2.28 -4.65
CA SER A 71 -17.51 -2.05 -5.51
C SER A 71 -18.01 -3.34 -6.16
N ARG A 72 -17.10 -4.23 -6.60
CA ARG A 72 -17.48 -5.53 -7.16
C ARG A 72 -18.02 -6.50 -6.10
N ALA A 73 -17.60 -6.37 -4.85
CA ALA A 73 -18.13 -7.17 -3.74
C ALA A 73 -19.57 -6.77 -3.42
N ASP A 74 -19.88 -5.47 -3.39
CA ASP A 74 -21.23 -4.94 -3.16
C ASP A 74 -22.22 -5.40 -4.25
N ASP A 75 -21.78 -5.38 -5.51
CA ASP A 75 -22.57 -5.88 -6.65
C ASP A 75 -22.86 -7.38 -6.53
N LEU A 76 -21.89 -8.16 -6.02
CA LEU A 76 -22.06 -9.59 -5.79
C LEU A 76 -23.01 -9.86 -4.63
N GLU A 77 -22.96 -9.06 -3.57
CA GLU A 77 -23.87 -9.17 -2.43
C GLU A 77 -25.33 -8.94 -2.86
N SER A 78 -25.59 -7.87 -3.61
CA SER A 78 -26.92 -7.57 -4.15
C SER A 78 -27.47 -8.72 -5.02
N ARG A 79 -26.61 -9.30 -5.88
CA ARG A 79 -27.01 -10.43 -6.74
C ARG A 79 -27.29 -11.71 -5.94
N ILE A 80 -26.61 -11.92 -4.82
CA ILE A 80 -26.86 -13.05 -3.93
C ILE A 80 -28.22 -12.88 -3.25
N GLU A 81 -28.56 -11.67 -2.81
CA GLU A 81 -29.88 -11.37 -2.22
C GLU A 81 -31.02 -11.66 -3.21
N ASP A 82 -30.89 -11.22 -4.46
CA ASP A 82 -31.89 -11.50 -5.51
C ASP A 82 -32.07 -13.01 -5.73
N ILE A 83 -30.96 -13.76 -5.82
CA ILE A 83 -31.00 -15.22 -6.03
C ILE A 83 -31.66 -15.93 -4.85
N LEU A 84 -31.42 -15.48 -3.61
CA LEU A 84 -32.06 -16.05 -2.43
C LEU A 84 -33.57 -15.83 -2.46
N ALA A 85 -34.03 -14.65 -2.87
CA ALA A 85 -35.46 -14.36 -3.02
C ALA A 85 -36.12 -15.26 -4.09
N ASP A 86 -35.45 -15.44 -5.24
CA ASP A 86 -35.94 -16.32 -6.32
C ASP A 86 -36.06 -17.79 -5.86
N ILE A 87 -35.10 -18.26 -5.05
CA ILE A 87 -35.11 -19.62 -4.49
C ILE A 87 -36.30 -19.79 -3.51
N ASP A 88 -36.55 -18.81 -2.65
CA ASP A 88 -37.67 -18.85 -1.71
C ASP A 88 -39.03 -18.85 -2.43
N GLU A 89 -39.17 -18.06 -3.50
CA GLU A 89 -40.37 -18.07 -4.33
C GLU A 89 -40.56 -19.43 -5.01
N ALA A 90 -39.50 -19.98 -5.62
CA ALA A 90 -39.54 -21.28 -6.26
C ALA A 90 -39.90 -22.40 -5.27
N GLY A 91 -39.34 -22.36 -4.05
CA GLY A 91 -39.67 -23.31 -2.98
C GLY A 91 -41.14 -23.24 -2.57
N THR A 92 -41.69 -22.03 -2.43
CA THR A 92 -43.12 -21.83 -2.13
C THR A 92 -44.01 -22.43 -3.23
N ARG A 93 -43.68 -22.17 -4.50
CA ARG A 93 -44.43 -22.69 -5.65
C ARG A 93 -44.38 -24.22 -5.74
N LEU A 94 -43.23 -24.82 -5.46
CA LEU A 94 -43.10 -26.28 -5.39
C LEU A 94 -43.98 -26.85 -4.27
N GLY A 95 -43.96 -26.26 -3.08
CA GLY A 95 -44.81 -26.68 -1.98
C GLY A 95 -46.30 -26.60 -2.31
N THR A 96 -46.75 -25.56 -3.04
CA THR A 96 -48.15 -25.48 -3.49
C THR A 96 -48.52 -26.60 -4.46
N LEU A 97 -47.63 -26.93 -5.41
CA LEU A 97 -47.88 -27.97 -6.41
C LEU A 97 -47.88 -29.38 -5.78
N GLU A 98 -47.06 -29.61 -4.76
CA GLU A 98 -47.02 -30.87 -4.02
C GLU A 98 -48.33 -31.10 -3.27
N ASN A 99 -48.84 -30.07 -2.57
CA ASN A 99 -50.14 -30.14 -1.88
C ASN A 99 -51.33 -30.34 -2.85
N ASP A 100 -51.29 -29.70 -4.02
CA ASP A 100 -52.34 -29.86 -5.05
C ASP A 100 -52.33 -31.24 -5.72
N SER A 101 -51.20 -31.97 -5.67
CA SER A 101 -51.05 -33.30 -6.26
C SER A 101 -51.45 -34.44 -5.31
N GLU A 102 -51.59 -34.17 -4.01
CA GLU A 102 -52.00 -35.13 -2.98
C GLU A 102 -53.53 -35.14 -2.70
N CYS A 103 -54.29 -34.24 -3.34
CA CYS A 103 -55.77 -34.19 -3.29
C CYS A 103 -56.42 -34.97 -4.45
#